data_AF-C0EU13-F1
#
_entry.id   AF-C0EU13-F1
#
_cell.length_a   1.000
_cell.length_b   1.000
_cell.length_c   1.000
_cell.angle_alpha   90.00
_cell.angle_beta   90.00
_cell.angle_gamma   90.00
#
_symmetry.space_group_name_H-M   'P 1'
#
loop_
_entity.id
_entity.type
_entity.pdbx_description
1 polymer ?
#
loop_
_entity_poly.entity_id
_entity_poly.type
_entity_poly.pdbx_seq_one_letter_code
_entity_poly.pdbx_strand_id
1 'polypeptide(L)'
;MEAGLILLNILCYGDIRWLLLEQILLFPCFNVLKRKKREKEKHLYEKGFQNLLQSMMTSLQAGYSLNNSCRIALKELEELYQDQNNPMLRQMRRIIQGLDLHIALEQLFMEFAESTGLEEAKQFAVVIEIVRSTGGNMVEILKRTMQHLKYKMDTEEEIRVLLSGKLFEKTLCYQCHSLFYYICAWPILNM
;
A
#
# COMPACT_ATOMS: atom_id res chain seq x y z
N MET A 1 15.46 26.35 -12.18
CA MET A 1 14.54 26.68 -11.07
C MET A 1 15.25 26.63 -9.72
N GLU A 2 16.01 25.56 -9.41
CA GLU A 2 16.70 25.39 -8.11
C GLU A 2 17.81 26.41 -7.83
N ALA A 3 18.62 26.78 -8.83
CA ALA A 3 19.70 27.76 -8.65
C ALA A 3 19.21 29.19 -8.32
N GLY A 4 17.99 29.54 -8.75
CA GLY A 4 17.43 30.88 -8.54
C GLY A 4 16.96 31.13 -7.10
N LEU A 5 16.43 30.09 -6.44
CA LEU A 5 16.00 30.16 -5.04
C LEU A 5 17.19 30.31 -4.09
N ILE A 6 18.31 29.65 -4.41
CA ILE A 6 19.55 29.72 -3.62
C ILE A 6 20.15 31.14 -3.70
N LEU A 7 20.16 31.74 -4.89
CA LEU A 7 20.65 33.10 -5.12
C LEU A 7 19.81 34.16 -4.40
N LEU A 8 18.48 34.01 -4.40
CA LEU A 8 17.56 34.93 -3.69
C LEU A 8 17.74 34.86 -2.16
N ASN A 9 17.96 33.67 -1.62
CA ASN A 9 18.16 33.44 -0.19
C ASN A 9 19.48 34.07 0.30
N ILE A 10 20.57 33.89 -0.46
CA ILE A 10 21.89 34.48 -0.17
C ILE A 10 21.86 36.02 -0.20
N LEU A 11 21.02 36.61 -1.07
CA LEU A 11 20.93 38.07 -1.23
C LEU A 11 20.10 38.75 -0.11
N CYS A 12 19.14 38.04 0.48
CA CYS A 12 18.28 38.55 1.55
C CYS A 12 18.80 38.26 2.97
N TYR A 13 19.52 37.16 3.17
CA TYR A 13 20.06 36.75 4.47
C TYR A 13 21.58 36.61 4.34
N GLY A 14 22.31 37.73 4.48
CA GLY A 14 23.78 37.80 4.35
C GLY A 14 24.60 37.00 5.36
N ASP A 15 24.01 36.00 6.04
CA ASP A 15 24.69 35.10 6.97
C ASP A 15 24.44 33.63 6.58
N ILE A 16 25.49 32.97 6.09
CA ILE A 16 25.46 31.62 5.49
C ILE A 16 25.04 30.50 6.45
N ARG A 17 24.95 30.81 7.76
CA ARG A 17 24.54 29.88 8.82
C ARG A 17 23.06 29.47 8.75
N TRP A 18 22.19 30.32 8.20
CA TRP A 18 20.76 30.00 8.02
C TRP A 18 20.51 28.96 6.91
N LEU A 19 21.44 28.84 5.95
CA LEU A 19 21.35 27.91 4.83
C LEU A 19 21.58 26.44 5.26
N LEU A 20 22.38 26.22 6.30
CA LEU A 20 22.59 24.90 6.91
C LEU A 20 21.36 24.45 7.72
N LEU A 21 20.68 25.39 8.36
CA LEU A 21 19.45 25.15 9.12
C LEU A 21 18.30 24.68 8.23
N GLU A 22 18.21 25.24 7.01
CA GLU A 22 17.20 24.87 6.02
C GLU A 22 17.41 23.43 5.48
N GLN A 23 18.67 23.02 5.27
CA GLN A 23 19.00 21.64 4.85
C GLN A 23 18.72 20.61 5.95
N ILE A 24 18.95 20.96 7.22
CA ILE A 24 18.63 20.10 8.38
C ILE A 24 17.11 19.93 8.53
N LEU A 25 16.31 20.95 8.20
CA LEU A 25 14.84 20.90 8.27
C LEU A 25 14.20 20.17 7.07
N LEU A 26 14.83 20.22 5.89
CA LEU A 26 14.39 19.51 4.68
C LEU A 26 14.60 17.99 4.76
N PHE A 27 15.65 17.53 5.44
CA PHE A 27 15.97 16.12 5.60
C PHE A 27 14.85 15.28 6.26
N PRO A 28 14.24 15.68 7.39
CA PRO A 28 13.09 14.97 7.96
C PRO A 28 11.86 15.04 7.04
N CYS A 29 11.65 16.15 6.33
CA CYS A 29 10.53 16.30 5.39
C CYS A 29 10.63 15.32 4.21
N PHE A 30 11.82 15.16 3.62
CA PHE A 30 12.08 14.20 2.54
C PHE A 30 11.85 12.75 2.99
N ASN A 31 12.31 12.41 4.20
CA ASN A 31 12.08 11.08 4.79
C ASN A 31 10.60 10.80 5.06
N VAL A 32 9.84 11.79 5.53
CA VAL A 32 8.39 11.67 5.73
C VAL A 32 7.65 11.50 4.41
N LEU A 33 7.99 12.27 3.37
CA LEU A 33 7.42 12.13 2.03
C LEU A 33 7.71 10.74 1.43
N LYS A 34 8.94 10.25 1.58
CA LYS A 34 9.35 8.91 1.13
C LYS A 34 8.65 7.79 1.91
N ARG A 35 8.34 8.00 3.20
CA ARG A 35 7.53 7.08 4.01
C ARG A 35 6.08 7.06 3.52
N LYS A 36 5.45 8.23 3.38
CA LYS A 36 4.08 8.35 2.85
C LYS A 36 3.93 7.74 1.45
N LYS A 37 4.92 7.90 0.58
CA LYS A 37 4.89 7.27 -0.75
C LYS A 37 4.93 5.75 -0.66
N ARG A 38 5.79 5.19 0.19
CA ARG A 38 5.90 3.75 0.43
C ARG A 38 4.62 3.17 1.05
N GLU A 39 4.01 3.89 2.00
CA GLU A 39 2.74 3.49 2.59
C GLU A 39 1.62 3.46 1.56
N LYS A 40 1.50 4.51 0.73
CA LYS A 40 0.53 4.53 -0.39
C LYS A 40 0.74 3.38 -1.37
N GLU A 41 2.00 3.08 -1.70
CA GLU A 41 2.32 1.99 -2.62
C GLU A 41 1.99 0.63 -2.00
N LYS A 42 2.31 0.42 -0.72
CA LYS A 42 1.92 -0.78 0.03
C LYS A 42 0.39 -0.96 0.03
N HIS A 43 -0.35 0.11 0.25
CA HIS A 43 -1.82 0.09 0.19
C HIS A 43 -2.37 -0.32 -1.18
N LEU A 44 -1.73 0.10 -2.26
CA LEU A 44 -2.12 -0.33 -3.60
C LEU A 44 -1.89 -1.83 -3.79
N TYR A 45 -0.81 -2.38 -3.24
CA TYR A 45 -0.55 -3.82 -3.25
C TYR A 45 -1.54 -4.60 -2.38
N GLU A 46 -1.84 -4.13 -1.16
CA GLU A 46 -2.84 -4.74 -0.28
C GLU A 46 -4.21 -4.83 -0.98
N LYS A 47 -4.71 -3.71 -1.49
CA LYS A 47 -6.00 -3.66 -2.19
C LYS A 47 -6.00 -4.48 -3.48
N GLY A 48 -4.90 -4.42 -4.24
CA GLY A 48 -4.71 -5.20 -5.45
C GLY A 48 -4.74 -6.70 -5.19
N PHE A 49 -4.09 -7.14 -4.11
CA PHE A 49 -4.04 -8.54 -3.71
C PHE A 49 -5.40 -9.03 -3.20
N GLN A 50 -6.17 -8.23 -2.46
CA GLN A 50 -7.56 -8.57 -2.11
C GLN A 50 -8.43 -8.84 -3.35
N ASN A 51 -8.34 -7.96 -4.35
CA ASN A 51 -9.07 -8.12 -5.62
C ASN A 51 -8.62 -9.38 -6.37
N LEU A 52 -7.30 -9.65 -6.39
CA LEU A 52 -6.72 -10.86 -6.96
C LEU A 52 -7.28 -12.12 -6.29
N LEU A 53 -7.26 -12.19 -4.95
CA LEU A 53 -7.77 -13.34 -4.19
C LEU A 53 -9.25 -13.58 -4.46
N GLN A 54 -10.05 -12.52 -4.55
CA GLN A 54 -11.47 -12.61 -4.85
C GLN A 54 -11.71 -13.20 -6.25
N SER A 55 -11.01 -12.69 -7.26
CA SER A 55 -11.13 -13.16 -8.64
C SER A 55 -10.67 -14.61 -8.79
N MET A 56 -9.53 -14.96 -8.16
CA MET A 56 -9.01 -16.32 -8.18
C MET A 56 -9.98 -17.30 -7.52
N MET A 57 -10.57 -16.92 -6.39
CA MET A 57 -11.58 -17.74 -5.71
C MET A 57 -12.80 -18.01 -6.61
N THR A 58 -13.35 -16.98 -7.25
CA THR A 58 -14.49 -17.13 -8.16
C THR A 58 -14.15 -18.02 -9.35
N SER A 59 -12.95 -17.86 -9.92
CA SER A 59 -12.45 -18.69 -11.02
C SER A 59 -12.26 -20.16 -10.60
N LEU A 60 -11.69 -20.40 -9.42
CA LEU A 60 -11.52 -21.74 -8.87
C LEU A 60 -12.87 -22.42 -8.60
N GLN A 61 -13.88 -21.67 -8.11
CA GLN A 61 -15.24 -22.19 -7.92
C GLN A 61 -15.92 -22.57 -9.24
N ALA A 62 -15.59 -21.89 -10.34
CA ALA A 62 -16.05 -22.23 -11.68
C ALA A 62 -15.34 -23.47 -12.28
N GLY A 63 -14.40 -24.07 -11.55
CA GLY A 63 -13.67 -25.28 -11.98
C GLY A 63 -12.43 -25.00 -12.82
N TYR A 64 -11.96 -23.75 -12.88
CA TYR A 64 -10.69 -23.44 -13.55
C TYR A 64 -9.50 -23.92 -12.71
N SER A 65 -8.39 -24.23 -13.39
CA SER A 65 -7.11 -24.54 -12.72
C SER A 65 -6.52 -23.29 -12.08
N LEU A 66 -5.72 -23.47 -11.02
CA LEU A 66 -5.10 -22.36 -10.29
C LEU A 66 -4.32 -21.39 -11.19
N ASN A 67 -3.52 -21.91 -12.13
CA ASN A 67 -2.76 -21.09 -13.08
C ASN A 67 -3.69 -20.31 -14.01
N ASN A 68 -4.80 -20.92 -14.46
CA ASN A 68 -5.77 -20.23 -15.29
C ASN A 68 -6.55 -19.16 -14.50
N SER A 69 -6.86 -19.43 -13.23
CA SER A 69 -7.45 -18.46 -12.31
C SER A 69 -6.57 -17.21 -12.16
N CYS A 70 -5.25 -17.33 -12.13
CA CYS A 70 -4.35 -16.17 -12.16
C CYS A 70 -4.49 -15.36 -13.46
N ARG A 71 -4.61 -16.02 -14.61
CA ARG A 71 -4.76 -15.34 -15.91
C ARG A 71 -6.09 -14.60 -16.02
N ILE A 72 -7.18 -15.22 -15.54
CA ILE A 72 -8.49 -14.57 -15.47
C ILE A 72 -8.41 -13.36 -14.55
N ALA A 73 -7.79 -13.52 -13.37
CA ALA A 73 -7.67 -12.43 -12.41
C ALA A 73 -6.81 -11.26 -12.91
N LEU A 74 -5.77 -11.50 -13.70
CA LEU A 74 -5.04 -10.41 -14.35
C LEU A 74 -5.97 -9.59 -15.25
N LYS A 75 -6.81 -10.23 -16.08
CA LYS A 75 -7.75 -9.53 -16.97
C LYS A 75 -8.74 -8.70 -16.18
N GLU A 76 -9.32 -9.26 -15.12
CA GLU A 76 -10.26 -8.53 -14.26
C GLU A 76 -9.58 -7.34 -13.55
N LEU A 77 -8.32 -7.50 -13.13
CA LEU A 77 -7.55 -6.39 -12.55
C LEU A 77 -7.25 -5.30 -13.61
N GLU A 78 -6.96 -5.68 -14.86
CA GLU A 78 -6.73 -4.72 -15.95
C GLU A 78 -8.00 -3.94 -16.32
N GLU A 79 -9.17 -4.54 -16.19
CA GLU A 79 -10.46 -3.86 -16.36
C GLU A 79 -10.78 -2.95 -15.16
N LEU A 80 -10.43 -3.38 -13.94
CA LEU A 80 -10.68 -2.63 -12.71
C LEU A 80 -9.80 -1.38 -12.59
N TYR A 81 -8.54 -1.47 -13.01
CA TYR A 81 -7.58 -0.37 -12.90
C TYR A 81 -7.42 0.35 -14.25
N GLN A 82 -7.95 1.57 -14.33
CA GLN A 82 -7.82 2.43 -15.53
C GLN A 82 -6.36 2.82 -15.85
N ASP A 83 -5.50 2.89 -14.83
CA ASP A 83 -4.09 3.22 -15.01
C ASP A 83 -3.24 1.97 -15.24
N GLN A 84 -2.73 1.80 -16.46
CA GLN A 84 -1.86 0.68 -16.82
C GLN A 84 -0.49 0.71 -16.13
N ASN A 85 -0.08 1.87 -15.59
CA ASN A 85 1.14 2.03 -14.80
C ASN A 85 0.94 1.66 -13.32
N ASN A 86 -0.22 1.13 -12.94
CA ASN A 86 -0.46 0.68 -11.58
C ASN A 86 0.60 -0.36 -11.15
N PRO A 87 1.26 -0.16 -9.99
CA PRO A 87 2.33 -1.02 -9.52
C PRO A 87 1.88 -2.48 -9.34
N MET A 88 0.60 -2.72 -8.97
CA MET A 88 0.03 -4.06 -8.84
C MET A 88 -0.09 -4.76 -10.20
N LEU A 89 -0.61 -4.08 -11.23
CA LEU A 89 -0.73 -4.64 -12.58
C LEU A 89 0.63 -5.08 -13.12
N ARG A 90 1.66 -4.26 -12.89
CA ARG A 90 3.03 -4.60 -13.28
C ARG A 90 3.52 -5.88 -12.61
N GLN A 91 3.25 -6.07 -11.33
CA GLN A 91 3.65 -7.29 -10.62
C GLN A 91 2.83 -8.50 -11.08
N MET A 92 1.52 -8.34 -11.29
CA MET A 92 0.67 -9.43 -11.78
C MET A 92 1.09 -9.89 -13.18
N ARG A 93 1.47 -8.96 -14.07
CA ARG A 93 2.05 -9.31 -15.39
C ARG A 93 3.34 -10.11 -15.27
N ARG A 94 4.21 -9.80 -14.30
CA ARG A 94 5.42 -10.59 -14.03
C ARG A 94 5.09 -12.01 -13.58
N ILE A 95 4.08 -12.18 -12.73
CA ILE A 95 3.61 -13.51 -12.33
C ILE A 95 3.12 -14.30 -13.56
N ILE A 96 2.30 -13.69 -14.43
CA ILE A 96 1.82 -14.37 -15.64
C ILE A 96 2.98 -14.71 -16.60
N GLN A 97 3.93 -13.79 -16.79
CA GLN A 97 5.14 -14.06 -17.57
C GLN A 97 5.96 -15.22 -16.99
N GLY A 98 6.10 -15.28 -15.67
CA GLY A 98 6.77 -16.39 -15.00
C GLY A 98 6.04 -17.73 -15.20
N LEU A 99 4.71 -17.71 -15.19
CA LEU A 99 3.90 -18.90 -15.51
C LEU A 99 4.09 -19.35 -16.96
N ASP A 100 4.24 -18.42 -17.91
CA ASP A 100 4.56 -18.73 -19.31
C ASP A 100 5.95 -19.36 -19.46
N LEU A 101 6.86 -19.06 -18.54
CA LEU A 101 8.20 -19.65 -18.43
C LEU A 101 8.23 -20.95 -17.60
N HIS A 102 7.06 -21.53 -17.28
CA HIS A 102 6.93 -22.75 -16.47
C HIS A 102 7.52 -22.65 -15.05
N ILE A 103 7.65 -21.45 -14.51
CA ILE A 103 8.04 -21.24 -13.11
C ILE A 103 6.86 -21.62 -12.21
N ALA A 104 7.17 -22.22 -11.05
CA ALA A 104 6.16 -22.66 -10.11
C ALA A 104 5.43 -21.45 -9.48
N LEU A 105 4.11 -21.55 -9.30
CA LEU A 105 3.29 -20.43 -8.87
C LEU A 105 3.61 -19.99 -7.43
N GLU A 106 3.94 -20.94 -6.56
CA GLU A 106 4.42 -20.72 -5.21
C GLU A 106 5.68 -19.83 -5.19
N GLN A 107 6.62 -20.04 -6.11
CA GLN A 107 7.84 -19.23 -6.22
C GLN A 107 7.52 -17.81 -6.67
N LEU A 108 6.64 -17.66 -7.67
CA LEU A 108 6.24 -16.36 -8.20
C LEU A 108 5.51 -15.50 -7.15
N PHE A 109 4.65 -16.12 -6.33
CA PHE A 109 4.01 -15.42 -5.22
C PHE A 109 4.98 -15.11 -4.07
N MET A 110 5.99 -15.95 -3.84
CA MET A 110 7.04 -15.66 -2.85
C MET A 110 7.88 -14.45 -3.28
N GLU A 111 8.33 -14.40 -4.54
CA GLU A 111 9.05 -13.24 -5.10
C GLU A 111 8.19 -11.96 -5.08
N PHE A 112 6.90 -12.09 -5.39
CA PHE A 112 5.95 -11.00 -5.24
C PHE A 112 5.87 -10.50 -3.79
N ALA A 113 5.76 -11.41 -2.82
CA ALA A 113 5.70 -11.06 -1.41
C ALA A 113 6.98 -10.38 -0.92
N GLU A 114 8.15 -10.87 -1.31
CA GLU A 114 9.45 -10.28 -0.95
C GLU A 114 9.64 -8.89 -1.58
N SER A 115 9.26 -8.73 -2.86
CA SER A 115 9.41 -7.45 -3.55
C SER A 115 8.44 -6.37 -3.05
N THR A 116 7.26 -6.77 -2.54
CA THR A 116 6.22 -5.83 -2.06
C THR A 116 6.17 -5.69 -0.54
N GLY A 117 6.78 -6.63 0.20
CA GLY A 117 6.68 -6.70 1.66
C GLY A 117 5.27 -7.06 2.16
N LEU A 118 4.49 -7.79 1.36
CA LEU A 118 3.13 -8.20 1.69
C LEU A 118 3.12 -9.59 2.34
N GLU A 119 2.83 -9.65 3.64
CA GLU A 119 2.89 -10.89 4.43
C GLU A 119 1.81 -11.89 3.99
N GLU A 120 0.63 -11.39 3.59
CA GLU A 120 -0.49 -12.22 3.12
C GLU A 120 -0.14 -12.96 1.83
N ALA A 121 0.63 -12.33 0.94
CA ALA A 121 1.13 -12.98 -0.27
C ALA A 121 2.13 -14.09 0.06
N LYS A 122 2.99 -13.88 1.06
CA LYS A 122 3.92 -14.90 1.55
C LYS A 122 3.18 -16.10 2.13
N GLN A 123 2.18 -15.84 2.97
CA GLN A 123 1.32 -16.89 3.53
C GLN A 123 0.61 -17.68 2.43
N PHE A 124 0.11 -16.99 1.40
CA PHE A 124 -0.53 -17.64 0.27
C PHE A 124 0.43 -18.53 -0.54
N ALA A 125 1.64 -18.06 -0.80
CA ALA A 125 2.69 -18.82 -1.49
C ALA A 125 3.01 -20.14 -0.77
N VAL A 126 3.21 -20.07 0.55
CA VAL A 126 3.49 -21.24 1.40
C VAL A 126 2.33 -22.23 1.36
N VAL A 127 1.07 -21.76 1.40
CA VAL A 127 -0.07 -22.66 1.32
C VAL A 127 -0.15 -23.34 -0.06
N ILE A 128 0.14 -22.63 -1.15
CA ILE A 128 0.20 -23.26 -2.49
C ILE A 128 1.22 -24.40 -2.50
N GLU A 129 2.42 -24.16 -1.98
CA GLU A 129 3.49 -25.15 -1.89
C GLU A 129 3.06 -26.41 -1.10
N ILE A 130 2.49 -26.21 0.10
CA ILE A 130 2.01 -27.29 0.95
C ILE A 130 0.96 -28.12 0.22
N VAL A 131 -0.04 -27.46 -0.37
CA VAL A 131 -1.20 -28.11 -0.97
C VAL A 131 -0.82 -28.87 -2.25
N ARG A 132 0.18 -28.40 -3.01
CA ARG A 132 0.73 -29.14 -4.16
C ARG A 132 1.39 -30.46 -3.74
N SER A 133 2.04 -30.51 -2.59
CA SER A 133 2.70 -31.72 -2.08
C SER A 133 1.73 -32.76 -1.50
N THR A 134 0.56 -32.32 -1.00
CA THR A 134 -0.39 -33.19 -0.27
C THR A 134 -1.50 -33.78 -1.16
N GLY A 135 -1.72 -33.24 -2.37
CA GLY A 135 -2.58 -33.85 -3.40
C GLY A 135 -4.07 -34.00 -3.09
N GLY A 136 -4.54 -33.58 -1.90
CA GLY A 136 -5.94 -33.63 -1.49
C GLY A 136 -6.83 -32.60 -2.22
N ASN A 137 -7.94 -32.19 -1.60
CA ASN A 137 -8.84 -31.18 -2.17
C ASN A 137 -8.20 -29.77 -2.16
N MET A 138 -7.28 -29.56 -3.09
CA MET A 138 -6.48 -28.33 -3.22
C MET A 138 -7.36 -27.10 -3.41
N VAL A 139 -8.39 -27.23 -4.22
CA VAL A 139 -9.31 -26.13 -4.53
C VAL A 139 -10.01 -25.63 -3.26
N GLU A 140 -10.50 -26.55 -2.42
CA GLU A 140 -11.18 -26.19 -1.18
C GLU A 140 -10.22 -25.56 -0.16
N ILE A 141 -9.01 -26.10 -0.02
CA ILE A 141 -7.99 -25.55 0.89
C ILE A 141 -7.58 -24.15 0.46
N LEU A 142 -7.28 -23.96 -0.82
CA LEU A 142 -6.90 -22.66 -1.38
C LEU A 142 -8.03 -21.66 -1.23
N LYS A 143 -9.27 -22.05 -1.52
CA LYS A 143 -10.44 -21.18 -1.36
C LYS A 143 -10.61 -20.72 0.09
N ARG A 144 -10.58 -21.63 1.06
CA ARG A 144 -10.67 -21.26 2.48
C ARG A 144 -9.55 -20.33 2.90
N THR A 145 -8.34 -20.57 2.38
CA THR A 145 -7.18 -19.73 2.64
C THR A 145 -7.36 -18.33 2.04
N MET A 146 -7.78 -18.22 0.78
CA MET A 146 -8.06 -16.94 0.12
C MET A 146 -9.15 -16.16 0.87
N GLN A 147 -10.21 -16.83 1.34
CA GLN A 147 -11.28 -16.21 2.14
C GLN A 147 -10.73 -15.69 3.48
N HIS A 148 -9.94 -16.49 4.17
CA HIS A 148 -9.35 -16.11 5.45
C HIS A 148 -8.38 -14.93 5.31
N LEU A 149 -7.50 -14.96 4.30
CA LEU A 149 -6.57 -13.87 4.02
C LEU A 149 -7.32 -12.59 3.66
N LYS A 150 -8.33 -12.67 2.77
CA LYS A 150 -9.14 -11.52 2.41
C LYS A 150 -9.83 -10.93 3.65
N TYR A 151 -10.47 -11.74 4.47
CA TYR A 151 -11.13 -11.29 5.69
C TYR A 151 -10.16 -10.61 6.67
N LYS A 152 -8.95 -11.16 6.82
CA LYS A 152 -7.89 -10.55 7.62
C LYS A 152 -7.53 -9.16 7.11
N MET A 153 -7.30 -9.02 5.80
CA MET A 153 -6.96 -7.74 5.17
C MET A 153 -8.11 -6.72 5.28
N ASP A 154 -9.35 -7.16 5.07
CA ASP A 154 -10.54 -6.30 5.20
C ASP A 154 -10.65 -5.76 6.63
N THR A 155 -10.43 -6.62 7.64
CA THR A 155 -10.44 -6.23 9.06
C THR A 155 -9.31 -5.25 9.37
N GLU A 156 -8.10 -5.47 8.86
CA GLU A 156 -6.96 -4.56 9.05
C GLU A 156 -7.22 -3.18 8.42
N GLU A 157 -7.88 -3.14 7.27
CA GLU A 157 -8.28 -1.89 6.62
C GLU A 157 -9.39 -1.17 7.39
N GLU A 158 -10.41 -1.89 7.86
CA GLU A 158 -11.46 -1.33 8.73
C GLU A 158 -10.87 -0.70 9.99
N ILE A 159 -9.96 -1.39 10.67
CA ILE A 159 -9.24 -0.86 11.84
C ILE A 159 -8.49 0.42 11.48
N ARG A 160 -7.81 0.46 10.34
CA ARG A 160 -7.04 1.63 9.89
C ARG A 160 -7.92 2.83 9.60
N VAL A 161 -9.07 2.61 8.97
CA VAL A 161 -10.06 3.67 8.69
C VAL A 161 -10.62 4.22 10.01
N LEU A 162 -10.97 3.35 10.96
CA LEU A 162 -11.45 3.74 12.29
C LEU A 162 -10.41 4.55 13.07
N LEU A 163 -9.14 4.11 13.06
CA LEU A 163 -8.03 4.83 13.70
C LEU A 163 -7.80 6.20 13.05
N SER A 164 -7.87 6.27 11.72
CA SER A 164 -7.71 7.54 10.99
C SER A 164 -8.81 8.53 11.34
N GLY A 165 -10.06 8.06 11.46
CA GLY A 165 -11.18 8.88 11.95
C GLY A 165 -10.96 9.38 13.37
N LYS A 166 -10.52 8.52 14.29
CA LYS A 166 -10.23 8.89 15.68
C LYS A 166 -9.07 9.88 15.83
N LEU A 167 -8.03 9.75 15.01
CA LEU A 167 -6.91 10.70 15.00
C LEU A 167 -7.32 12.05 14.41
N PHE A 168 -8.21 12.05 13.41
CA PHE A 168 -8.77 13.27 12.85
C PHE A 168 -9.63 14.03 13.88
N GLU A 169 -10.52 13.32 14.60
CA GLU A 169 -11.31 13.88 15.71
C GLU A 169 -10.41 14.55 16.76
N LYS A 170 -9.33 13.86 17.17
CA LYS A 170 -8.36 14.41 18.14
C LYS A 170 -7.66 15.67 17.61
N THR A 171 -7.20 15.66 16.36
CA THR A 171 -6.50 16.79 15.76
C THR A 171 -7.40 18.02 15.66
N LEU A 172 -8.66 17.86 15.24
CA LEU A 172 -9.66 18.93 15.24
C LEU A 172 -9.88 19.50 16.65
N CYS A 173 -9.95 18.64 17.67
CA CYS A 173 -10.16 19.09 19.05
C CYS A 173 -9.00 19.98 19.55
N TYR A 174 -7.74 19.62 19.27
CA TYR A 174 -6.59 20.45 19.60
C TYR A 174 -6.58 21.78 18.83
N GLN A 175 -6.94 21.75 17.55
CA GLN A 175 -7.03 22.97 16.73
C GLN A 175 -8.14 23.91 17.21
N CYS A 176 -9.33 23.39 17.53
CA CYS A 176 -10.43 24.18 18.09
C CYS A 176 -10.08 24.75 19.47
N HIS A 177 -9.38 24.01 20.34
CA HIS A 177 -8.94 24.51 21.64
C HIS A 177 -7.96 25.69 21.50
N SER A 178 -7.00 25.58 20.58
CA SER A 178 -6.04 26.67 20.31
C SER A 178 -6.73 27.93 19.75
N LEU A 179 -7.70 27.77 18.84
CA LEU A 179 -8.50 28.87 18.31
C LEU A 179 -9.35 29.53 19.40
N PHE A 180 -9.96 28.75 20.29
CA PHE A 180 -10.76 29.26 21.39
C PHE A 180 -9.93 30.12 22.36
N TYR A 181 -8.73 29.64 22.74
CA TYR A 181 -7.80 30.41 23.58
C TYR A 181 -7.37 31.73 22.93
N TYR A 182 -7.06 31.73 21.63
CA TYR A 182 -6.69 32.95 20.91
C TYR A 182 -7.84 33.96 20.85
N ILE A 183 -9.07 33.51 20.57
CA ILE A 183 -10.25 34.38 20.49
C ILE A 183 -10.60 34.97 21.87
N CYS A 184 -10.49 34.18 22.94
CA CYS A 184 -10.78 34.65 24.30
C CYS A 184 -9.66 35.52 24.90
N ALA A 185 -8.39 35.29 24.55
CA ALA A 185 -7.26 36.08 25.07
C ALA A 185 -7.05 37.42 24.34
N TRP A 186 -7.47 37.53 23.06
CA TRP A 186 -7.34 38.73 22.25
C TRP A 186 -7.93 40.02 22.84
N PRO A 187 -9.15 40.03 23.42
CA PRO A 187 -9.70 41.23 24.04
C PRO A 187 -9.05 41.60 25.38
N ILE A 188 -8.45 40.63 26.09
CA ILE A 188 -7.83 40.84 27.40
C ILE A 188 -6.43 41.47 27.26
N LEU A 189 -5.74 41.21 26.15
CA LEU A 189 -4.42 41.80 25.85
C LEU A 189 -4.49 43.19 25.17
N ASN A 190 -5.67 43.63 24.73
CA ASN A 190 -5.90 44.92 24.05
C ASN A 190 -6.69 45.93 24.92
N MET A 191 -6.74 45.71 26.24
CA MET A 191 -7.24 46.65 27.26
C MET A 191 -6.07 47.12 28.11
#